data_AF-A0A4U6BVZ8-F1
#
_entry.id   AF-A0A4U6BVZ8-F1
#
_cell.length_a   1.000
_cell.length_b   1.000
_cell.length_c   1.000
_cell.angle_alpha   90.00
_cell.angle_beta   90.00
_cell.angle_gamma   90.00
#
_symmetry.space_group_name_H-M   'P 1'
#
loop_
_entity.id
_entity.type
_entity.pdbx_description
1 polymer ?
#
loop_
_entity_poly.entity_id
_entity_poly.type
_entity_poly.pdbx_seq_one_letter_code
_entity_poly.pdbx_strand_id
1 'polypeptide(L)'
;MEAFIYGRRFRHALLLAIAAVLIIAAILAATMGLYEVSIEEGPLETSQEVFLLIAAIAFGAAAFHERQAGRMAAFGACVLSVVFFLRELELPVSGPVTAYLNSHAFRWHEGIVVAAIAIPYLAARWRYIPAYVDYLRKLHAWPYVLTAVLLLVGEFLDGRYSLAGIEHLPMFLEETAETVAYLTFAFAGCATFLAAARIGRRRAADNT
;
A
#
# COMPACT_ATOMS: atom_id res chain seq x y z
N MET A 1 18.67 -0.12 5.01
CA MET A 1 17.51 -0.71 5.72
C MET A 1 17.16 0.05 7.00
N GLU A 2 18.00 0.97 7.49
CA GLU A 2 17.72 1.72 8.73
C GLU A 2 16.43 2.55 8.67
N ALA A 3 16.10 3.14 7.52
CA ALA A 3 14.84 3.88 7.33
C ALA A 3 13.57 3.01 7.37
N PHE A 4 13.72 1.68 7.40
CA PHE A 4 12.60 0.72 7.43
C PHE A 4 12.37 0.15 8.85
N ILE A 5 12.96 0.77 9.87
CA ILE A 5 12.79 0.37 11.27
C ILE A 5 11.69 1.21 11.91
N TYR A 6 10.60 0.53 12.28
CA TYR A 6 9.41 1.18 12.83
C TYR A 6 9.37 1.10 14.35
N GLY A 7 9.61 2.23 15.01
CA GLY A 7 9.63 2.34 16.48
C GLY A 7 8.25 2.47 17.12
N ARG A 8 8.23 2.62 18.45
CA ARG A 8 7.00 2.75 19.26
C ARG A 8 6.10 3.92 18.84
N ARG A 9 6.70 5.07 18.48
CA ARG A 9 5.95 6.26 18.02
C ARG A 9 5.18 5.98 16.73
N PHE A 10 5.80 5.28 15.78
CA PHE A 10 5.12 4.85 14.55
C PHE A 10 3.94 3.95 14.87
N ARG A 11 4.14 2.95 15.74
CA ARG A 11 3.07 2.02 16.14
C ARG A 11 1.87 2.75 16.75
N HIS A 12 2.10 3.69 17.68
CA HIS A 12 1.00 4.45 18.28
C HIS A 12 0.29 5.33 17.26
N ALA A 13 1.03 6.03 16.40
CA ALA A 13 0.44 6.86 15.36
C ALA A 13 -0.40 6.03 14.38
N LEU A 14 0.10 4.85 13.98
CA LEU A 14 -0.64 3.92 13.13
C LEU A 14 -1.90 3.42 13.82
N LEU A 15 -1.83 2.96 15.08
CA LEU A 15 -3.00 2.48 15.82
C LEU A 15 -4.08 3.56 15.96
N LEU A 16 -3.69 4.81 16.21
CA LEU A 16 -4.63 5.94 16.24
C LEU A 16 -5.25 6.19 14.88
N ALA A 17 -4.46 6.13 13.80
CA ALA A 17 -4.98 6.30 12.43
C ALA A 17 -5.94 5.18 12.04
N ILE A 18 -5.61 3.92 12.36
CA ILE A 18 -6.50 2.77 12.15
C ILE A 18 -7.80 2.95 12.93
N ALA A 19 -7.72 3.29 14.22
CA ALA A 19 -8.92 3.53 15.02
C ALA A 19 -9.79 4.65 14.44
N ALA A 20 -9.18 5.74 13.97
CA ALA A 20 -9.90 6.82 13.32
C ALA A 20 -10.61 6.36 12.04
N VAL A 21 -9.93 5.61 11.15
CA VAL A 21 -10.54 5.06 9.93
C VAL A 21 -11.69 4.12 10.26
N LEU A 22 -11.53 3.22 11.23
CA LEU A 22 -12.61 2.30 11.63
C LEU A 22 -13.83 3.04 12.17
N ILE A 23 -13.61 4.09 12.99
CA ILE A 23 -14.70 4.94 13.50
C ILE A 23 -15.39 5.67 12.34
N ILE A 24 -14.62 6.26 11.42
CA ILE A 24 -15.17 6.96 10.25
C ILE A 24 -15.97 6.00 9.37
N ALA A 25 -15.43 4.82 9.04
CA ALA A 25 -16.11 3.80 8.26
C ALA A 25 -17.43 3.37 8.93
N ALA A 26 -17.44 3.15 10.25
CA ALA A 26 -18.65 2.81 10.99
C ALA A 26 -19.68 3.95 10.99
N ILE A 27 -19.26 5.21 11.13
CA ILE A 27 -20.15 6.37 11.04
C ILE A 27 -20.75 6.46 9.64
N LEU A 28 -19.93 6.35 8.60
CA LEU A 28 -20.39 6.40 7.21
C LEU A 28 -21.39 5.28 6.93
N ALA A 29 -21.07 4.04 7.30
CA ALA A 29 -21.98 2.91 7.20
C ALA A 29 -23.31 3.13 7.94
N ALA A 30 -23.27 3.72 9.14
CA ALA A 30 -24.48 4.03 9.90
C ALA A 30 -25.34 5.14 9.27
N THR A 31 -24.71 6.07 8.55
CA THR A 31 -25.41 7.23 7.94
C THR A 31 -25.86 7.02 6.50
N MET A 32 -25.12 6.22 5.72
CA MET A 32 -25.33 6.02 4.28
C MET A 32 -25.74 4.59 3.92
N GLY A 33 -25.55 3.63 4.84
CA GLY A 33 -25.72 2.20 4.58
C GLY A 33 -24.41 1.52 4.18
N LEU A 34 -24.39 0.19 4.30
CA LEU A 34 -23.21 -0.64 3.99
C LEU A 34 -22.87 -0.69 2.51
N TYR A 35 -23.87 -0.60 1.63
CA TYR A 35 -23.66 -0.63 0.18
C TYR A 35 -23.01 0.67 -0.28
N GLU A 36 -23.66 1.82 -0.09
CA GLU A 36 -23.19 3.14 -0.60
C GLU A 36 -21.79 3.53 -0.11
N VAL A 37 -21.35 3.05 1.06
CA VAL A 37 -20.00 3.34 1.58
C VAL A 37 -18.91 2.47 0.93
N SER A 38 -19.31 1.35 0.31
CA SER A 38 -18.43 0.26 -0.13
C SER A 38 -18.63 -0.14 -1.60
N ILE A 39 -19.47 0.57 -2.33
CA ILE A 39 -19.54 0.42 -3.80
C ILE A 39 -18.28 0.96 -4.45
N GLU A 40 -18.10 0.54 -5.71
CA GLU A 40 -17.17 1.19 -6.65
C GLU A 40 -17.38 2.71 -6.66
N GLU A 41 -16.30 3.48 -6.70
CA GLU A 41 -16.22 4.94 -6.51
C GLU A 41 -16.70 5.42 -5.12
N GLY A 42 -16.88 4.51 -4.18
CA GLY A 42 -17.36 4.79 -2.83
C GLY A 42 -16.34 5.53 -1.97
N PRO A 43 -16.75 6.06 -0.80
CA PRO A 43 -15.87 6.75 0.13
C PRO A 43 -14.66 5.93 0.61
N LEU A 44 -14.83 4.61 0.79
CA LEU A 44 -13.74 3.73 1.22
C LEU A 44 -12.71 3.58 0.11
N GLU A 45 -13.12 3.11 -1.07
CA GLU A 45 -12.27 2.95 -2.25
C GLU A 45 -11.54 4.26 -2.64
N THR A 46 -12.25 5.39 -2.68
CA THR A 46 -11.62 6.70 -2.94
C THR A 46 -10.51 7.01 -1.93
N SER A 47 -10.69 6.61 -0.66
CA SER A 47 -9.65 6.77 0.36
C SER A 47 -8.47 5.83 0.13
N GLN A 48 -8.72 4.61 -0.37
CA GLN A 48 -7.69 3.65 -0.76
C GLN A 48 -6.74 4.24 -1.82
N GLU A 49 -7.31 4.80 -2.90
CA GLU A 49 -6.56 5.46 -3.97
C GLU A 49 -5.64 6.57 -3.42
N VAL A 50 -6.18 7.43 -2.55
CA VAL A 50 -5.43 8.52 -1.92
C VAL A 50 -4.27 7.97 -1.09
N PHE A 51 -4.49 6.92 -0.29
CA PHE A 51 -3.42 6.30 0.50
C PHE A 51 -2.36 5.66 -0.39
N LEU A 52 -2.75 4.97 -1.47
CA LEU A 52 -1.82 4.38 -2.42
C LEU A 52 -0.99 5.43 -3.17
N LEU A 53 -1.60 6.56 -3.55
CA LEU A 53 -0.89 7.69 -4.14
C LEU A 53 0.12 8.29 -3.16
N ILE A 54 -0.27 8.50 -1.90
CA ILE A 54 0.64 8.96 -0.84
C ILE A 54 1.80 7.96 -0.65
N ALA A 55 1.51 6.66 -0.63
CA ALA A 55 2.52 5.61 -0.50
C ALA A 55 3.51 5.64 -1.67
N ALA A 56 3.02 5.73 -2.90
CA ALA A 56 3.84 5.80 -4.11
C ALA A 56 4.79 7.00 -4.06
N ILE A 57 4.27 8.19 -3.75
CA ILE A 57 5.08 9.42 -3.64
C ILE A 57 6.12 9.29 -2.52
N ALA A 58 5.71 8.83 -1.33
CA ALA A 58 6.60 8.74 -0.19
C ALA A 58 7.71 7.71 -0.39
N PHE A 59 7.40 6.52 -0.92
CA PHE A 59 8.41 5.51 -1.24
C PHE A 59 9.30 5.95 -2.40
N GLY A 60 8.77 6.60 -3.43
CA GLY A 60 9.55 7.21 -4.51
C GLY A 60 10.55 8.23 -3.96
N ALA A 61 10.09 9.16 -3.13
CA ALA A 61 10.93 10.14 -2.45
C ALA A 61 11.99 9.48 -1.57
N ALA A 62 11.62 8.44 -0.81
CA ALA A 62 12.56 7.67 0.00
C ALA A 62 13.66 7.00 -0.85
N ALA A 63 13.32 6.51 -2.05
CA ALA A 63 14.27 5.87 -2.95
C ALA A 63 15.37 6.83 -3.44
N PHE A 64 15.08 8.13 -3.55
CA PHE A 64 16.10 9.15 -3.88
C PHE A 64 17.07 9.41 -2.73
N HIS A 65 16.63 9.27 -1.47
CA HIS A 65 17.48 9.51 -0.30
C HIS A 65 18.24 8.26 0.17
N GLU A 66 17.68 7.07 -0.05
CA GLU A 66 18.30 5.81 0.36
C GLU A 66 19.43 5.36 -0.58
N ARG A 67 20.29 4.46 -0.08
CA ARG A 67 21.33 3.79 -0.86
C ARG A 67 21.23 2.28 -0.72
N GLN A 68 21.89 1.55 -1.62
CA GLN A 68 22.04 0.09 -1.55
C GLN A 68 20.69 -0.64 -1.37
N ALA A 69 20.57 -1.50 -0.35
CA ALA A 69 19.36 -2.27 -0.03
C ALA A 69 18.15 -1.39 0.30
N GLY A 70 18.34 -0.26 1.01
CA GLY A 70 17.21 0.62 1.35
C GLY A 70 16.56 1.26 0.13
N ARG A 71 17.39 1.64 -0.86
CA ARG A 71 16.89 2.18 -2.14
C ARG A 71 16.14 1.14 -2.94
N MET A 72 16.66 -0.09 -2.95
CA MET A 72 15.98 -1.20 -3.60
C MET A 72 14.59 -1.43 -2.97
N ALA A 73 14.44 -1.23 -1.66
CA ALA A 73 13.22 -1.53 -0.93
C ALA A 73 12.18 -0.45 -1.18
N ALA A 74 12.62 0.81 -1.09
CA ALA A 74 11.80 1.96 -1.39
C ALA A 74 11.32 1.94 -2.84
N PHE A 75 12.21 1.60 -3.79
CA PHE A 75 11.81 1.46 -5.19
C PHE A 75 10.79 0.34 -5.41
N GLY A 76 11.02 -0.85 -4.83
CA GLY A 76 10.07 -1.95 -4.92
C GLY A 76 8.70 -1.61 -4.33
N ALA A 77 8.68 -0.98 -3.15
CA ALA A 77 7.44 -0.54 -2.50
C ALA A 77 6.73 0.57 -3.30
N CYS A 78 7.47 1.48 -3.93
CA CYS A 78 6.92 2.49 -4.84
C CYS A 78 6.25 1.84 -6.05
N VAL A 79 6.92 0.90 -6.73
CA VAL A 79 6.34 0.17 -7.87
C VAL A 79 5.09 -0.59 -7.44
N LEU A 80 5.15 -1.29 -6.30
CA LEU A 80 3.98 -1.99 -5.76
C LEU A 80 2.81 -1.05 -5.45
N SER A 81 3.10 0.14 -4.89
CA SER A 81 2.07 1.17 -4.62
C SER A 81 1.40 1.63 -5.92
N VAL A 82 2.17 1.81 -7.00
CA VAL A 82 1.64 2.18 -8.31
C VAL A 82 0.79 1.07 -8.92
N VAL A 83 1.21 -0.19 -8.80
CA VAL A 83 0.44 -1.34 -9.29
C VAL A 83 -0.88 -1.47 -8.55
N PHE A 84 -0.88 -1.37 -7.21
CA PHE A 84 -2.13 -1.37 -6.45
C PHE A 84 -2.98 -0.14 -6.74
N PHE A 85 -2.38 1.05 -6.88
CA PHE A 85 -3.14 2.23 -7.28
C PHE A 85 -3.83 2.04 -8.64
N LEU A 86 -3.12 1.47 -9.62
CA LEU A 86 -3.71 1.18 -10.93
C LEU A 86 -4.73 0.04 -10.85
N ARG A 87 -4.66 -0.85 -9.86
CA ARG A 87 -5.66 -1.90 -9.62
C ARG A 87 -6.95 -1.29 -9.12
N GLU A 88 -6.89 -0.44 -8.10
CA GLU A 88 -8.07 0.23 -7.52
C GLU A 88 -8.60 1.38 -8.37
N LEU A 89 -7.86 1.83 -9.39
CA LEU A 89 -8.33 2.90 -10.28
C LEU A 89 -9.37 2.36 -11.27
N GLU A 90 -10.63 2.29 -10.85
CA GLU A 90 -11.78 2.00 -11.69
C GLU A 90 -12.24 3.25 -12.44
N LEU A 91 -11.90 3.37 -13.72
CA LEU A 91 -12.31 4.53 -14.54
C LEU A 91 -13.62 4.24 -15.27
N PRO A 92 -14.60 5.16 -15.29
CA PRO A 92 -15.80 5.03 -16.10
C PRO A 92 -15.47 4.72 -17.57
N VAL A 93 -16.05 3.63 -18.09
CA VAL A 93 -15.83 3.16 -19.46
C VAL A 93 -16.52 4.10 -20.45
N SER A 94 -15.75 5.09 -20.90
CA SER A 94 -16.17 6.14 -21.84
C SER A 94 -15.54 6.01 -23.24
N GLY A 95 -14.58 5.12 -23.43
CA GLY A 95 -13.89 4.94 -24.71
C GLY A 95 -12.93 3.74 -24.73
N PRO A 96 -12.21 3.51 -25.84
CA PRO A 96 -11.37 2.32 -26.02
C PRO A 96 -10.19 2.26 -25.03
N VAL A 97 -9.70 3.41 -24.57
CA VAL A 97 -8.60 3.46 -23.59
C VAL A 97 -9.09 3.06 -22.20
N THR A 98 -10.20 3.63 -21.72
CA THR A 98 -10.79 3.26 -20.42
C THR A 98 -11.33 1.83 -20.43
N ALA A 99 -11.89 1.37 -21.55
CA ALA A 99 -12.26 -0.04 -21.72
C ALA A 99 -11.06 -0.98 -21.62
N TYR A 100 -9.90 -0.59 -22.16
CA TYR A 100 -8.67 -1.38 -22.04
C TYR A 100 -8.14 -1.38 -20.60
N LEU A 101 -8.09 -0.23 -19.92
CA LEU A 101 -7.61 -0.13 -18.54
C LEU A 101 -8.43 -0.99 -17.55
N ASN A 102 -9.74 -1.11 -17.78
CA ASN A 102 -10.62 -1.99 -16.99
C ASN A 102 -10.63 -3.46 -17.46
N SER A 103 -9.78 -3.85 -18.42
CA SER A 103 -9.77 -5.21 -18.95
C SER A 103 -8.76 -6.11 -18.25
N HIS A 104 -9.05 -7.42 -18.19
CA HIS A 104 -8.07 -8.43 -17.77
C HIS A 104 -6.79 -8.41 -18.62
N ALA A 105 -6.88 -7.99 -19.88
CA ALA A 105 -5.71 -7.86 -20.73
C ALA A 105 -4.75 -6.82 -20.17
N PHE A 106 -5.23 -5.65 -19.73
CA PHE A 106 -4.37 -4.64 -19.11
C PHE A 106 -3.64 -5.19 -17.88
N ARG A 107 -4.31 -5.96 -17.02
CA ARG A 107 -3.67 -6.60 -15.85
C ARG A 107 -2.53 -7.54 -16.23
N TRP A 108 -2.69 -8.31 -17.31
CA TRP A 108 -1.61 -9.13 -17.85
C TRP A 108 -0.44 -8.29 -18.36
N HIS A 109 -0.72 -7.24 -19.14
CA HIS A 109 0.33 -6.36 -19.66
C HIS A 109 1.07 -5.62 -18.54
N GLU A 110 0.35 -5.13 -17.53
CA GLU A 110 0.91 -4.54 -16.33
C GLU A 110 1.85 -5.53 -15.63
N GLY A 111 1.40 -6.76 -15.37
CA GLY A 111 2.22 -7.80 -14.75
C GLY A 111 3.49 -8.12 -15.55
N ILE A 112 3.39 -8.18 -16.89
CA ILE A 112 4.53 -8.38 -17.78
C ILE A 112 5.53 -7.21 -17.67
N VAL A 113 5.04 -5.97 -17.71
CA VAL A 113 5.88 -4.77 -17.60
C VAL A 113 6.58 -4.73 -16.23
N VAL A 114 5.84 -4.99 -15.15
CA VAL A 114 6.39 -5.07 -13.79
C VAL A 114 7.46 -6.15 -13.72
N ALA A 115 7.22 -7.35 -14.24
CA ALA A 115 8.21 -8.43 -14.26
C ALA A 115 9.45 -8.06 -15.09
N ALA A 116 9.26 -7.44 -16.26
CA ALA A 116 10.34 -7.00 -17.14
C ALA A 116 11.23 -5.92 -16.50
N ILE A 117 10.71 -5.12 -15.57
CA ILE A 117 11.49 -4.14 -14.80
C ILE A 117 12.09 -4.78 -13.55
N ALA A 118 11.27 -5.52 -12.79
CA ALA A 118 11.63 -6.05 -11.48
C ALA A 118 12.72 -7.14 -11.57
N ILE A 119 12.62 -8.07 -12.53
CA ILE A 119 13.57 -9.18 -12.67
C ILE A 119 14.99 -8.66 -12.97
N PRO A 120 15.22 -7.81 -14.00
CA PRO A 120 16.56 -7.26 -14.24
C PRO A 120 17.05 -6.39 -13.08
N TYR A 121 16.15 -5.62 -12.45
CA TYR A 121 16.53 -4.77 -11.31
C TYR A 121 16.99 -5.59 -10.10
N LEU A 122 16.27 -6.67 -9.78
CA LEU A 122 16.64 -7.61 -8.72
C LEU A 122 17.95 -8.34 -9.06
N ALA A 123 18.10 -8.81 -10.30
CA ALA A 123 19.33 -9.46 -10.76
C ALA A 123 20.56 -8.54 -10.61
N ALA A 124 20.45 -7.29 -11.05
CA ALA A 124 21.51 -6.28 -10.93
C ALA A 124 21.86 -5.92 -9.46
N ARG A 125 20.96 -6.23 -8.53
CA ARG A 125 21.07 -5.87 -7.10
C ARG A 125 21.07 -7.07 -6.18
N TRP A 126 21.27 -8.27 -6.71
CA TRP A 126 21.19 -9.52 -5.97
C TRP A 126 22.08 -9.54 -4.71
N ARG A 127 23.25 -8.89 -4.77
CA ARG A 127 24.16 -8.75 -3.62
C ARG A 127 23.53 -8.11 -2.37
N TYR A 128 22.41 -7.40 -2.50
CA TYR A 128 21.71 -6.75 -1.38
C TYR A 128 20.59 -7.62 -0.78
N ILE A 129 20.23 -8.73 -1.41
CA ILE A 129 19.19 -9.66 -0.93
C ILE A 129 19.45 -10.17 0.49
N PRO A 130 20.69 -10.51 0.90
CA PRO A 130 20.93 -10.95 2.29
C PRO A 130 20.47 -9.92 3.33
N ALA A 131 20.63 -8.61 3.07
CA ALA A 131 20.17 -7.56 3.97
C ALA A 131 18.64 -7.50 4.11
N TYR A 132 17.89 -7.94 3.09
CA TYR A 132 16.44 -8.09 3.17
C TYR A 132 16.04 -9.31 3.97
N VAL A 133 16.72 -10.42 3.77
CA VAL A 133 16.48 -11.64 4.55
C VAL A 133 16.70 -11.35 6.04
N ASP A 134 17.78 -10.63 6.39
CA ASP A 134 18.03 -10.20 7.76
C ASP A 134 16.95 -9.23 8.29
N TYR A 135 16.46 -8.33 7.44
CA TYR A 135 15.37 -7.42 7.79
C TYR A 135 14.07 -8.16 8.11
N LEU A 136 13.72 -9.17 7.30
CA LEU A 136 12.56 -10.03 7.52
C LEU A 136 12.72 -10.86 8.81
N ARG A 137 13.89 -11.47 9.02
CA ARG A 137 14.20 -12.27 10.22
C ARG A 137 14.09 -11.46 11.51
N LYS A 138 14.41 -10.16 11.48
CA LYS A 138 14.29 -9.25 12.64
C LYS A 138 12.87 -8.75 12.88
N LEU A 139 11.88 -9.24 12.12
CA LEU A 139 10.46 -8.84 12.23
C LEU A 139 10.25 -7.32 12.07
N HIS A 140 11.18 -6.65 11.41
CA HIS A 140 11.04 -5.21 11.14
C HIS A 140 10.02 -4.94 10.04
N ALA A 141 9.72 -5.94 9.21
CA ALA A 141 8.76 -5.87 8.11
C ALA A 141 7.29 -5.96 8.54
N TRP A 142 6.99 -5.95 9.85
CA TRP A 142 5.64 -6.20 10.35
C TRP A 142 4.53 -5.30 9.74
N PRO A 143 4.74 -4.02 9.35
CA PRO A 143 3.66 -3.25 8.71
C PRO A 143 3.29 -3.83 7.34
N TYR A 144 4.28 -4.34 6.60
CA TYR A 144 4.06 -4.98 5.30
C TYR A 144 3.37 -6.34 5.45
N VAL A 145 3.71 -7.09 6.51
CA VAL A 145 3.01 -8.33 6.86
C VAL A 145 1.56 -8.04 7.22
N LEU A 146 1.31 -6.98 8.02
CA LEU A 146 -0.05 -6.55 8.37
C LEU A 146 -0.85 -6.15 7.13
N THR A 147 -0.28 -5.32 6.25
CA THR A 147 -0.91 -4.97 4.96
C THR A 147 -1.25 -6.22 4.16
N ALA A 148 -0.31 -7.15 3.98
CA ALA A 148 -0.55 -8.37 3.22
C ALA A 148 -1.65 -9.26 3.84
N VAL A 149 -1.67 -9.40 5.17
CA VAL A 149 -2.72 -10.16 5.87
C VAL A 149 -4.08 -9.51 5.69
N LEU A 150 -4.18 -8.19 5.78
CA LEU A 150 -5.44 -7.47 5.59
C LEU A 150 -5.96 -7.59 4.15
N LEU A 151 -5.09 -7.49 3.15
CA LEU A 151 -5.47 -7.71 1.74
C LEU A 151 -5.95 -9.15 1.50
N LEU A 152 -5.32 -10.15 2.14
CA LEU A 152 -5.81 -11.54 2.08
C LEU A 152 -7.17 -11.72 2.77
N VAL A 153 -7.48 -10.90 3.77
CA VAL A 153 -8.81 -10.88 4.39
C VAL A 153 -9.83 -10.25 3.44
N GLY A 154 -9.47 -9.16 2.74
CA GLY A 154 -10.30 -8.57 1.68
C GLY A 154 -10.64 -9.58 0.59
N GLU A 155 -9.62 -10.18 -0.02
CA GLU A 155 -9.77 -11.23 -1.04
C GLU A 155 -10.62 -12.43 -0.57
N PHE A 156 -10.57 -12.78 0.73
CA PHE A 156 -11.41 -13.86 1.25
C PHE A 156 -12.89 -13.49 1.31
N LEU A 157 -13.18 -12.21 1.50
CA LEU A 157 -14.53 -11.65 1.60
C LEU A 157 -15.12 -11.28 0.25
N ASP A 158 -14.28 -11.04 -0.76
CA ASP A 158 -14.67 -10.76 -2.14
C ASP A 158 -15.68 -11.80 -2.67
N GLY A 159 -16.65 -11.30 -3.44
CA GLY A 159 -17.70 -12.08 -4.09
C GLY A 159 -18.77 -12.65 -3.15
N ARG A 160 -18.71 -12.36 -1.84
CA ARG A 160 -19.74 -12.81 -0.88
C ARG A 160 -20.86 -11.80 -0.77
N TYR A 161 -22.07 -12.25 -1.07
CA TYR A 161 -23.26 -11.38 -0.99
C TYR A 161 -23.70 -11.06 0.46
N SER A 162 -23.60 -12.03 1.38
CA SER A 162 -24.02 -11.84 2.77
C SER A 162 -23.12 -12.57 3.77
N LEU A 163 -23.01 -12.03 4.98
CA LEU A 163 -22.36 -12.65 6.13
C LEU A 163 -23.24 -12.49 7.35
N ALA A 164 -23.46 -13.59 8.09
CA ALA A 164 -24.34 -13.61 9.27
C ALA A 164 -25.76 -13.05 9.02
N GLY A 165 -26.27 -13.16 7.79
CA GLY A 165 -27.60 -12.66 7.41
C GLY A 165 -27.68 -11.15 7.13
N ILE A 166 -26.55 -10.45 7.07
CA ILE A 166 -26.49 -9.02 6.72
C ILE A 166 -25.95 -8.91 5.29
N GLU A 167 -26.77 -8.33 4.40
CA GLU A 167 -26.41 -8.03 3.02
C GLU A 167 -25.32 -6.95 2.97
N HIS A 168 -24.39 -7.06 2.02
CA HIS A 168 -23.27 -6.12 1.81
C HIS A 168 -22.28 -5.99 2.98
N LEU A 169 -22.48 -6.69 4.09
CA LEU A 169 -21.50 -6.75 5.17
C LEU A 169 -20.13 -7.30 4.72
N PRO A 170 -20.03 -8.35 3.87
CA PRO A 170 -18.73 -8.81 3.39
C PRO A 170 -17.97 -7.73 2.64
N MET A 171 -18.62 -7.09 1.66
CA MET A 171 -18.09 -5.98 0.87
C MET A 171 -17.63 -4.82 1.77
N PHE A 172 -18.42 -4.45 2.78
CA PHE A 172 -18.00 -3.43 3.74
C PHE A 172 -16.75 -3.82 4.54
N LEU A 173 -16.66 -5.07 4.97
CA LEU A 173 -15.51 -5.56 5.73
C LEU A 173 -14.26 -5.70 4.86
N GLU A 174 -14.43 -6.08 3.59
CA GLU A 174 -13.41 -6.11 2.55
C GLU A 174 -12.83 -4.72 2.34
N GLU A 175 -13.66 -3.77 1.91
CA GLU A 175 -13.29 -2.37 1.67
C GLU A 175 -12.62 -1.73 2.89
N THR A 176 -13.14 -2.01 4.09
CA THR A 176 -12.55 -1.52 5.33
C THR A 176 -11.17 -2.14 5.58
N ALA A 177 -11.01 -3.45 5.35
CA ALA A 177 -9.74 -4.14 5.53
C ALA A 177 -8.68 -3.62 4.56
N GLU A 178 -9.04 -3.43 3.30
CA GLU A 178 -8.17 -2.88 2.26
C GLU A 178 -7.80 -1.42 2.53
N THR A 179 -8.77 -0.58 2.91
CA THR A 179 -8.53 0.80 3.36
C THR A 179 -7.52 0.84 4.50
N VAL A 180 -7.64 -0.04 5.50
CA VAL A 180 -6.68 -0.12 6.62
C VAL A 180 -5.31 -0.65 6.15
N ALA A 181 -5.29 -1.57 5.19
CA ALA A 181 -4.06 -2.12 4.61
C ALA A 181 -3.27 -1.03 3.88
N TYR A 182 -3.94 -0.24 3.06
CA TYR A 182 -3.35 0.85 2.27
C TYR A 182 -2.99 2.06 3.12
N LEU A 183 -3.78 2.39 4.14
CA LEU A 183 -3.39 3.36 5.18
C LEU A 183 -2.06 2.93 5.85
N THR A 184 -1.97 1.66 6.25
CA THR A 184 -0.76 1.11 6.89
C THR A 184 0.45 1.24 5.97
N PHE A 185 0.26 0.94 4.69
CA PHE A 185 1.31 1.04 3.68
C PHE A 185 1.74 2.49 3.42
N ALA A 186 0.80 3.43 3.35
CA ALA A 186 1.06 4.86 3.24
C ALA A 186 1.82 5.41 4.45
N PHE A 187 1.43 5.02 5.66
CA PHE A 187 2.15 5.38 6.88
C PHE A 187 3.58 4.85 6.86
N ALA A 188 3.77 3.59 6.46
CA ALA A 188 5.09 3.00 6.31
C ALA A 188 5.95 3.79 5.31
N GLY A 189 5.38 4.18 4.16
CA GLY A 189 6.02 5.04 3.17
C GLY A 189 6.47 6.39 3.73
N CYS A 190 5.55 7.12 4.37
CA CYS A 190 5.84 8.41 4.99
C CYS A 190 6.92 8.31 6.07
N ALA A 191 6.84 7.32 6.95
CA ALA A 191 7.83 7.09 8.00
C ALA A 191 9.21 6.77 7.41
N THR A 192 9.25 5.95 6.36
CA THR A 192 10.49 5.60 5.66
C THR A 192 11.09 6.80 4.96
N PHE A 193 10.31 7.63 4.27
CA PHE A 193 10.79 8.87 3.68
C PHE A 193 11.38 9.82 4.73
N LEU A 194 10.64 10.07 5.82
CA LEU A 194 11.10 10.96 6.88
C LEU A 194 12.40 10.47 7.54
N ALA A 195 12.55 9.15 7.71
CA ALA A 195 13.78 8.56 8.22
C ALA A 195 14.93 8.70 7.21
N ALA A 196 14.70 8.35 5.94
CA ALA A 196 15.69 8.45 4.87
C ALA A 196 16.19 9.89 4.68
N ALA A 197 15.30 10.88 4.69
CA ALA A 197 15.65 12.30 4.57
C ALA A 197 16.48 12.81 5.77
N ARG A 198 16.22 12.32 6.98
CA ARG A 198 17.06 12.64 8.16
C ARG A 198 18.44 12.02 8.06
N ILE A 199 18.52 10.75 7.65
CA ILE A 199 19.79 10.04 7.46
C ILE A 199 20.62 10.72 6.37
N GLY A 200 19.99 11.10 5.24
CA GLY A 200 20.62 11.82 4.15
C GLY A 200 21.21 13.17 4.59
N ARG A 201 20.45 13.95 5.37
CA ARG A 201 20.92 15.25 5.91
C ARG A 201 22.12 15.10 6.86
N ARG A 202 22.10 14.11 7.76
CA ARG A 202 23.24 13.85 8.66
C ARG A 202 24.52 13.54 7.88
N ARG A 203 24.42 12.66 6.89
CA ARG A 203 25.56 12.32 6.02
C ARG A 203 26.09 13.50 5.22
N ALA A 204 25.23 14.45 4.84
CA ALA A 204 25.68 15.66 4.15
C ALA A 204 26.47 16.59 5.08
N ALA A 205 26.04 16.74 6.33
CA ALA A 205 26.71 17.55 7.34
C ALA A 205 28.06 16.95 7.79
N ASP A 206 28.20 15.62 7.80
CA ASP A 206 29.46 14.95 8.18
C ASP A 206 30.55 15.06 7.09
N ASN A 207 30.21 15.50 5.87
CA ASN A 207 31.14 15.64 4.73
C ASN A 207 31.52 17.10 4.42
N THR A 208 31.09 18.06 5.25
CA THR A 208 31.40 19.50 5.17
C THR A 208 32.24 19.93 6.35
#